data_AF-A0AAP8T2Q8-F1
#
_entry.id   AF-A0AAP8T2Q8-F1
#
_cell.length_a   1.000
_cell.length_b   1.000
_cell.length_c   1.000
_cell.angle_alpha   90.00
_cell.angle_beta   90.00
_cell.angle_gamma   90.00
#
_symmetry.space_group_name_H-M   'P 1'
#
loop_
_entity.id
_entity.type
_entity.pdbx_description
1 polymer ?
#
loop_
_entity_poly.entity_id
_entity_poly.type
_entity_poly.pdbx_seq_one_letter_code
_entity_poly.pdbx_strand_id
1 'polypeptide(L)'
;SIAYLAYRKQHEEQRGASLIVCPTSVINNWKREIETFYPDLTIHVHYGGNRLKGSDLLSIVRDVDIVITSYALSVLDYEDLKQYAWKSIILDEAQNIKNPTTKQSRAVRGLKAEHRIALTGTPMENRLTELW
;
A
#
# COMPACT_ATOMS: atom_id res chain seq x y z
N SER A 1 11.11 -5.30 0.23
CA SER A 1 9.64 -5.17 0.35
C SER A 1 8.92 -6.34 -0.30
N ILE A 2 9.16 -6.66 -1.58
CA ILE A 2 8.46 -7.78 -2.25
C ILE A 2 8.80 -9.15 -1.60
N ALA A 3 10.07 -9.40 -1.26
CA ALA A 3 10.48 -10.60 -0.52
C ALA A 3 9.79 -10.75 0.85
N TYR A 4 9.49 -9.63 1.53
CA TYR A 4 8.74 -9.64 2.78
C TYR A 4 7.27 -10.06 2.56
N LEU A 5 6.63 -9.57 1.50
CA LEU A 5 5.26 -9.99 1.14
C LEU A 5 5.19 -11.48 0.82
N ALA A 6 6.17 -12.00 0.07
CA ALA A 6 6.25 -13.41 -0.25
C ALA A 6 6.48 -14.30 0.99
N TYR A 7 7.39 -13.89 1.87
CA TYR A 7 7.62 -14.57 3.14
C TYR A 7 6.34 -14.68 3.97
N ARG A 8 5.56 -13.60 4.07
CA ARG A 8 4.30 -13.62 4.82
C ARG A 8 3.27 -14.57 4.26
N LYS A 9 3.07 -14.58 2.93
CA LYS A 9 2.11 -15.50 2.30
C LYS A 9 2.44 -16.97 2.62
N GLN A 10 3.71 -17.31 2.74
CA GLN A 10 4.14 -18.68 3.01
C GLN A 10 4.07 -19.06 4.51
N HIS A 11 4.15 -18.09 5.41
CA HIS A 11 4.31 -18.33 6.85
C HIS A 11 3.12 -17.87 7.73
N GLU A 12 2.14 -17.16 7.17
CA GLU A 12 0.93 -16.74 7.91
C GLU A 12 -0.31 -17.51 7.45
N GLU A 13 -1.01 -18.15 8.39
CA GLU A 13 -2.28 -18.83 8.13
C GLU A 13 -3.45 -17.85 7.93
N GLN A 14 -3.34 -16.63 8.44
CA GLN A 14 -4.40 -15.62 8.34
C GLN A 14 -4.31 -14.85 7.03
N ARG A 15 -5.32 -15.04 6.18
CA ARG A 15 -5.49 -14.28 4.93
C ARG A 15 -5.69 -12.78 5.20
N GLY A 16 -5.04 -11.95 4.39
CA GLY A 16 -5.34 -10.53 4.30
C GLY A 16 -4.39 -9.76 3.37
N ALA A 17 -4.90 -8.69 2.76
CA ALA A 17 -4.16 -7.93 1.77
C ALA A 17 -3.14 -6.98 2.41
N SER A 18 -2.04 -6.79 1.69
CA SER A 18 -1.10 -5.69 1.91
C SER A 18 -1.36 -4.55 0.93
N LEU A 19 -1.16 -3.30 1.37
CA LEU A 19 -1.32 -2.11 0.56
C LEU A 19 0.05 -1.52 0.20
N ILE A 20 0.28 -1.31 -1.09
CA ILE A 20 1.41 -0.52 -1.60
C ILE A 20 0.87 0.85 -1.98
N VAL A 21 1.47 1.89 -1.42
CA VAL A 21 1.21 3.29 -1.79
C VAL A 21 2.47 3.86 -2.41
N CYS A 22 2.40 4.25 -3.68
CA CYS A 22 3.55 4.71 -4.44
C CYS A 22 3.23 5.93 -5.33
N PRO A 23 4.23 6.59 -5.92
CA PRO A 23 3.98 7.55 -6.99
C PRO A 23 3.23 6.91 -8.17
N THR A 24 2.33 7.66 -8.79
CA THR A 24 1.52 7.15 -9.93
C THR A 24 2.37 6.58 -11.06
N SER A 25 3.54 7.17 -11.32
CA SER A 25 4.47 6.76 -12.38
C SER A 25 5.04 5.35 -12.20
N VAL A 26 5.09 4.83 -10.97
CA VAL A 26 5.71 3.52 -10.66
C VAL A 26 4.69 2.42 -10.37
N ILE A 27 3.38 2.69 -10.41
CA ILE A 27 2.33 1.67 -10.21
C ILE A 27 2.51 0.48 -11.16
N ASN A 28 2.69 0.76 -12.46
CA ASN A 28 2.85 -0.29 -13.46
C ASN A 28 4.17 -1.04 -13.31
N ASN A 29 5.21 -0.38 -12.79
CA ASN A 29 6.47 -1.03 -12.50
C ASN A 29 6.32 -2.04 -11.36
N TRP A 30 5.71 -1.62 -10.25
CA TRP A 30 5.38 -2.51 -9.13
C TRP A 30 4.55 -3.72 -9.56
N LYS A 31 3.49 -3.49 -10.32
CA LYS A 31 2.66 -4.57 -10.87
C LYS A 31 3.52 -5.58 -11.65
N ARG A 32 4.32 -5.09 -12.60
CA ARG A 32 5.18 -5.91 -13.44
C ARG A 32 6.21 -6.71 -12.62
N GLU A 33 6.89 -6.06 -11.67
CA GLU A 33 7.91 -6.72 -10.85
C GLU A 33 7.31 -7.83 -9.99
N ILE A 34 6.16 -7.59 -9.35
CA ILE A 34 5.50 -8.63 -8.56
C ILE A 34 5.07 -9.79 -9.45
N GLU A 35 4.42 -9.52 -10.60
CA GLU A 35 4.03 -10.56 -11.56
C GLU A 35 5.23 -11.35 -12.10
N THR A 36 6.41 -10.72 -12.21
CA THR A 36 7.63 -11.36 -12.71
C THR A 36 8.31 -12.23 -11.65
N PHE A 37 8.49 -11.69 -10.44
CA PHE A 37 9.29 -12.34 -9.40
C PHE A 37 8.45 -13.25 -8.47
N TYR A 38 7.15 -13.01 -8.37
CA TYR A 38 6.24 -13.70 -7.48
C TYR A 38 4.87 -13.91 -8.15
N PRO A 39 4.80 -14.69 -9.24
CA PRO A 39 3.59 -14.89 -10.04
C PRO A 39 2.42 -15.51 -9.26
N ASP A 40 2.70 -16.17 -8.13
CA ASP A 40 1.69 -16.74 -7.26
C ASP A 40 0.93 -15.69 -6.43
N LEU A 41 1.40 -14.43 -6.39
CA LEU A 41 0.72 -13.34 -5.66
C LEU A 41 -0.41 -12.75 -6.50
N THR A 42 -1.61 -12.68 -5.93
CA THR A 42 -2.75 -12.03 -6.56
C THR A 42 -2.72 -10.52 -6.27
N ILE A 43 -2.86 -9.71 -7.32
CA ILE A 43 -2.69 -8.26 -7.24
C ILE A 43 -3.94 -7.56 -7.75
N HIS A 44 -4.41 -6.55 -7.02
CA HIS A 44 -5.36 -5.56 -7.50
C HIS A 44 -4.70 -4.19 -7.64
N VAL A 45 -4.81 -3.58 -8.84
CA VAL A 45 -4.37 -2.20 -9.05
C VAL A 45 -5.56 -1.27 -8.88
N HIS A 46 -5.59 -0.56 -7.74
CA HIS A 46 -6.59 0.45 -7.43
C HIS A 46 -6.17 1.80 -8.03
N TYR A 47 -6.37 1.93 -9.34
CA TYR A 47 -6.03 3.13 -10.12
C TYR A 47 -6.99 3.35 -11.30
N GLY A 48 -7.12 4.61 -11.76
CA GLY A 48 -7.96 4.98 -12.90
C GLY A 48 -9.40 5.38 -12.54
N GLY A 49 -10.16 5.80 -13.56
CA GLY A 49 -11.53 6.31 -13.40
C GLY A 49 -12.56 5.23 -13.04
N ASN A 50 -12.34 3.99 -13.52
CA ASN A 50 -13.26 2.86 -13.31
C ASN A 50 -12.84 1.96 -12.15
N ARG A 51 -12.01 2.46 -11.23
CA ARG A 51 -11.60 1.70 -10.04
C ARG A 51 -12.80 1.40 -9.15
N LEU A 52 -12.76 0.24 -8.49
CA LEU A 52 -13.82 -0.21 -7.60
C LEU A 52 -13.88 0.67 -6.35
N LYS A 53 -15.06 0.79 -5.74
CA LYS A 53 -15.31 1.59 -4.55
C LYS A 53 -16.27 0.88 -3.61
N GLY A 54 -16.34 1.32 -2.36
CA GLY A 54 -17.27 0.77 -1.36
C GLY A 54 -17.21 -0.76 -1.26
N SER A 55 -18.37 -1.42 -1.33
CA SER A 55 -18.50 -2.88 -1.18
C SER A 55 -17.71 -3.69 -2.20
N ASP A 56 -17.54 -3.19 -3.42
CA ASP A 56 -16.87 -3.92 -4.49
C ASP A 56 -15.37 -3.97 -4.24
N LEU A 57 -14.80 -2.84 -3.79
CA LEU A 57 -13.41 -2.81 -3.34
C LEU A 57 -13.21 -3.75 -2.15
N LEU A 58 -14.09 -3.68 -1.13
CA LEU A 58 -13.99 -4.54 0.05
C LEU A 58 -14.01 -6.03 -0.28
N SER A 59 -14.78 -6.44 -1.29
CA SER A 59 -14.85 -7.82 -1.73
C SER A 59 -13.52 -8.25 -2.35
N ILE A 60 -12.99 -7.46 -3.29
CA ILE A 60 -11.71 -7.75 -3.94
C ILE A 60 -10.54 -7.77 -2.95
N VAL A 61 -10.50 -6.85 -1.97
CA VAL A 61 -9.41 -6.80 -0.98
C VAL A 61 -9.33 -8.07 -0.13
N ARG A 62 -10.42 -8.85 0.01
CA ARG A 62 -10.38 -10.14 0.70
C ARG A 62 -9.81 -11.29 -0.12
N ASP A 63 -9.83 -11.13 -1.45
CA ASP A 63 -9.45 -12.19 -2.41
C ASP A 63 -8.06 -11.97 -3.02
N VAL A 64 -7.44 -10.81 -2.77
CA VAL A 64 -6.10 -10.48 -3.27
C VAL A 64 -5.05 -10.43 -2.16
N ASP A 65 -3.81 -10.77 -2.51
CA ASP A 65 -2.67 -10.64 -1.61
C ASP A 65 -2.19 -9.18 -1.50
N ILE A 66 -2.25 -8.44 -2.61
CA ILE A 66 -1.68 -7.10 -2.72
C ILE A 66 -2.65 -6.14 -3.41
N VAL A 67 -2.80 -4.94 -2.84
CA VAL A 67 -3.44 -3.80 -3.47
C VAL A 67 -2.39 -2.73 -3.74
N ILE A 68 -2.36 -2.18 -4.94
CA ILE A 68 -1.45 -1.09 -5.32
C ILE A 68 -2.27 0.16 -5.59
N THR A 69 -1.91 1.28 -4.97
CA THR A 69 -2.53 2.58 -5.22
C THR A 69 -1.54 3.74 -5.15
N SER A 70 -2.00 4.95 -5.45
CA SER A 70 -1.18 6.16 -5.37
C SER A 70 -1.42 6.97 -4.11
N TYR A 71 -0.47 7.84 -3.76
CA TYR A 71 -0.65 8.84 -2.70
C TYR A 71 -1.83 9.79 -2.94
N ALA A 72 -2.18 10.08 -4.20
CA ALA A 72 -3.33 10.92 -4.51
C ALA A 72 -4.64 10.16 -4.26
N LEU A 73 -4.70 8.89 -4.66
CA LEU A 73 -5.88 8.05 -4.48
C LEU A 73 -6.09 7.64 -3.02
N SER A 74 -5.02 7.50 -2.23
CA SER A 74 -5.14 7.23 -0.80
C SER A 74 -5.88 8.34 -0.04
N VAL A 75 -5.82 9.59 -0.53
CA VAL A 75 -6.62 10.71 -0.01
C VAL A 75 -8.05 10.64 -0.53
N LEU A 76 -8.21 10.44 -1.84
CA LEU A 76 -9.52 10.49 -2.50
C LEU A 76 -10.45 9.36 -2.06
N ASP A 77 -9.90 8.17 -1.86
CA ASP A 77 -10.65 6.97 -1.49
C ASP A 77 -10.31 6.51 -0.05
N TYR A 78 -9.84 7.44 0.80
CA TYR A 78 -9.50 7.17 2.20
C TYR A 78 -10.63 6.46 2.95
N GLU A 79 -11.87 6.90 2.72
CA GLU A 79 -13.06 6.35 3.39
C GLU A 79 -13.31 4.87 3.05
N ASP A 80 -12.94 4.43 1.84
CA ASP A 80 -13.02 3.03 1.45
C ASP A 80 -11.82 2.26 2.01
N LEU A 81 -10.61 2.79 1.83
CA LEU A 81 -9.37 2.13 2.24
C LEU A 81 -9.25 1.96 3.77
N LYS A 82 -9.83 2.86 4.57
CA LYS A 82 -9.79 2.78 6.05
C LYS A 82 -10.68 1.69 6.64
N GLN A 83 -11.60 1.14 5.85
CA GLN A 83 -12.51 0.07 6.29
C GLN A 83 -11.79 -1.27 6.43
N TYR A 84 -10.58 -1.39 5.89
CA TYR A 84 -9.76 -2.60 5.98
C TYR A 84 -8.63 -2.44 7.00
N ALA A 85 -8.36 -3.52 7.74
CA ALA A 85 -7.17 -3.64 8.57
C ALA A 85 -6.08 -4.33 7.74
N TRP A 86 -5.16 -3.55 7.21
CA TRP A 86 -4.13 -4.02 6.30
C TRP A 86 -3.11 -4.91 7.01
N LYS A 87 -2.70 -6.00 6.36
CA LYS A 87 -1.60 -6.81 6.86
C LYS A 87 -0.31 -6.01 6.87
N SER A 88 0.00 -5.32 5.78
CA SER A 88 1.05 -4.32 5.78
C SER A 88 0.71 -3.13 4.90
N ILE A 89 1.28 -1.98 5.23
CA ILE A 89 1.33 -0.82 4.34
C ILE A 89 2.78 -0.57 3.97
N ILE A 90 3.07 -0.61 2.68
CA ILE A 90 4.38 -0.32 2.10
C ILE A 90 4.28 1.02 1.39
N LEU A 91 5.17 1.94 1.76
CA LEU A 91 5.25 3.29 1.23
C LEU A 91 6.49 3.39 0.38
N ASP A 92 6.29 3.56 -0.92
CA ASP A 92 7.38 3.77 -1.86
C ASP A 92 7.65 5.25 -2.04
N GLU A 93 8.92 5.62 -2.16
CA GLU A 93 9.38 7.01 -2.13
C GLU A 93 8.74 7.80 -0.98
N ALA A 94 8.92 7.29 0.25
CA ALA A 94 8.26 7.80 1.46
C ALA A 94 8.51 9.28 1.76
N GLN A 95 9.54 9.90 1.16
CA GLN A 95 9.75 11.34 1.21
C GLN A 95 8.55 12.14 0.64
N ASN A 96 7.69 11.53 -0.18
CA ASN A 96 6.42 12.13 -0.65
C ASN A 96 5.49 12.49 0.52
N ILE A 97 5.60 11.81 1.66
CA ILE A 97 4.76 12.06 2.84
C ILE A 97 5.55 12.57 4.07
N LYS A 98 6.72 13.18 3.84
CA LYS A 98 7.59 13.69 4.91
C LYS A 98 6.90 14.72 5.81
N ASN A 99 6.03 15.56 5.26
CA ASN A 99 5.32 16.55 6.05
C ASN A 99 4.01 15.95 6.61
N PRO A 100 3.92 15.68 7.93
CA PRO A 100 2.76 15.01 8.54
C PRO A 100 1.46 15.82 8.41
N THR A 101 1.54 17.13 8.16
CA THR A 101 0.38 18.00 8.00
C THR A 101 -0.24 17.96 6.60
N THR A 102 0.34 17.23 5.65
CA THR A 102 -0.25 17.10 4.33
C THR A 102 -1.45 16.14 4.36
N LYS A 103 -2.39 16.32 3.41
CA LYS A 103 -3.53 15.41 3.28
C LYS A 103 -3.07 13.96 3.01
N GLN A 104 -2.03 13.79 2.20
CA GLN A 104 -1.47 12.49 1.85
C GLN A 104 -0.88 11.78 3.07
N SER A 105 -0.05 12.48 3.86
CA SER A 105 0.52 11.92 5.09
C SER A 105 -0.57 11.53 6.08
N ARG A 106 -1.56 12.41 6.31
CA ARG A 106 -2.68 12.09 7.21
C ARG A 106 -3.50 10.90 6.74
N ALA A 107 -3.83 10.83 5.46
CA ALA A 107 -4.62 9.73 4.90
C ALA A 107 -3.90 8.39 5.09
N VAL A 108 -2.63 8.30 4.67
CA VAL A 108 -1.84 7.07 4.76
C VAL A 108 -1.60 6.65 6.22
N ARG A 109 -1.30 7.60 7.12
CA ARG A 109 -1.11 7.32 8.56
C ARG A 109 -2.41 6.88 9.23
N GLY A 110 -3.55 7.41 8.80
CA GLY A 110 -4.87 7.07 9.33
C GLY A 110 -5.35 5.65 8.98
N LEU A 111 -4.78 5.01 7.95
CA LEU A 111 -5.09 3.63 7.61
C LEU A 111 -4.57 2.67 8.68
N LYS A 112 -5.34 1.62 9.02
CA LYS A 112 -4.93 0.61 10.01
C LYS A 112 -4.03 -0.44 9.37
N ALA A 113 -2.90 -0.74 9.99
CA ALA A 113 -2.00 -1.79 9.52
C ALA A 113 -1.27 -2.49 10.68
N GLU A 114 -1.03 -3.79 10.55
CA GLU A 114 -0.18 -4.54 11.49
C GLU A 114 1.29 -4.15 11.32
N HIS A 115 1.74 -3.99 10.07
CA HIS A 115 3.12 -3.62 9.76
C HIS A 115 3.18 -2.43 8.80
N ARG A 116 4.18 -1.56 8.98
CA ARG A 116 4.43 -0.43 8.10
C ARG A 116 5.88 -0.43 7.65
N ILE A 117 6.10 -0.30 6.34
CA ILE A 117 7.42 -0.28 5.74
C ILE A 117 7.53 0.98 4.88
N ALA A 118 8.55 1.79 5.11
CA ALA A 118 8.87 2.95 4.29
C ALA A 118 10.12 2.64 3.46
N LEU A 119 10.01 2.78 2.14
CA LEU A 119 11.10 2.69 1.18
C LEU A 119 11.39 4.10 0.68
N THR A 120 12.65 4.51 0.69
CA THR A 120 13.07 5.81 0.16
C THR A 120 14.45 5.67 -0.45
N GLY A 121 14.62 6.17 -1.67
CA GLY A 121 15.94 6.28 -2.30
C GLY A 121 16.79 7.42 -1.74
N THR A 122 16.19 8.32 -0.95
CA THR A 122 16.88 9.43 -0.30
C THR A 122 16.91 9.21 1.21
N PRO A 123 18.08 9.35 1.89
CA PRO A 123 18.12 9.29 3.34
C PRO A 123 17.26 10.43 3.89
N MET A 124 16.13 10.09 4.52
CA MET A 124 15.34 11.06 5.25
C MET A 124 16.17 11.55 6.44
N GLU A 125 16.37 12.86 6.54
CA GLU A 125 17.05 13.47 7.68
C GLU A 125 16.42 12.95 8.98
N ASN A 126 17.25 12.31 9.81
CA ASN A 126 16.88 11.60 11.02
C ASN A 126 15.98 12.44 11.93
N ARG A 127 14.67 12.22 11.86
CA ARG A 127 13.77 12.37 13.01
C ARG A 127 12.92 11.13 13.12
N LEU A 128 13.36 10.23 14.00
CA LEU A 128 12.66 9.02 14.45
C LEU A 128 11.22 9.29 14.91
N THR A 129 10.86 10.55 15.16
CA THR A 129 9.51 11.01 15.51
C THR A 129 8.55 11.14 14.33
N GLU A 130 9.00 10.99 13.08
CA GLU A 130 8.13 11.18 11.90
C GLU A 130 7.48 9.89 11.38
N LEU A 131 7.85 8.71 11.90
CA LEU A 131 7.36 7.40 11.42
C LEU A 131 6.26 6.76 12.28
N TRP A 132 5.79 7.45 13.32
CA TRP A 132 4.75 7.00 14.23
C TRP A 132 3.50 7.89 14.17
#